data_AF-A0A521WFV9-F1
#
_entry.id   AF-A0A521WFV9-F1
#
_cell.length_a   1.000
_cell.length_b   1.000
_cell.length_c   1.000
_cell.angle_alpha   90.00
_cell.angle_beta   90.00
_cell.angle_gamma   90.00
#
_symmetry.space_group_name_H-M   'P 1'
#
loop_
_entity.id
_entity.type
_entity.pdbx_description
1 polymer ?
#
loop_
_entity_poly.entity_id
_entity_poly.type
_entity_poly.pdbx_seq_one_letter_code
_entity_poly.pdbx_strand_id
1 'polypeptide(L)'
;MGKIQVEILGLSTNPASGGAYALILKETNGTRRLPIIIGAFEAQSIALEIEGIKPPRPLTHDLMKTIIDSLGSDLVEILINDLRDGTFYAKLCLSHHEVDSRPSDAIALAVRFGVPIFVAENVMDEAAFYPEDEESDASQRRKEPRLTKVEALRAQLQDSIEREDYERAAKLRDELRKMETHE
;
A
#
# COMPACT_ATOMS: atom_id res chain seq x y z
N MET A 1 -2.00 -28.99 1.85
CA MET A 1 -1.49 -27.64 1.54
C MET A 1 -2.44 -26.66 2.17
N GLY A 2 -1.98 -25.84 3.10
CA GLY A 2 -2.80 -24.82 3.76
C GLY A 2 -3.02 -23.60 2.86
N LYS A 3 -4.13 -22.90 3.08
CA LYS A 3 -4.38 -21.58 2.52
C LYS A 3 -4.76 -20.64 3.66
N ILE A 4 -4.26 -19.42 3.59
CA ILE A 4 -4.44 -18.38 4.60
C ILE A 4 -5.39 -17.34 4.03
N GLN A 5 -6.41 -16.97 4.80
CA GLN A 5 -7.28 -15.86 4.44
C GLN A 5 -6.56 -14.54 4.70
N VAL A 6 -6.66 -13.63 3.74
CA VAL A 6 -6.07 -12.29 3.83
C VAL A 6 -7.10 -11.21 3.53
N GLU A 7 -6.82 -10.01 4.04
CA GLU A 7 -7.56 -8.79 3.78
C GLU A 7 -6.67 -7.76 3.07
N ILE A 8 -7.28 -6.87 2.27
CA ILE A 8 -6.55 -5.77 1.67
C ILE A 8 -6.34 -4.71 2.76
N LEU A 9 -5.08 -4.52 3.16
CA LEU A 9 -4.70 -3.49 4.12
C LEU A 9 -4.67 -2.10 3.46
N GLY A 10 -4.18 -2.03 2.22
CA GLY A 10 -4.12 -0.78 1.48
C GLY A 10 -3.27 -0.84 0.22
N LEU A 11 -3.26 0.29 -0.50
CA LEU A 11 -2.44 0.54 -1.68
C LEU A 11 -1.46 1.67 -1.35
N SER A 12 -0.17 1.45 -1.58
CA SER A 12 0.86 2.50 -1.46
C SER A 12 1.54 2.73 -2.80
N THR A 13 1.88 3.99 -3.08
CA THR A 13 2.69 4.34 -4.24
C THR A 13 4.15 4.04 -3.93
N ASN A 14 4.89 3.50 -4.91
CA ASN A 14 6.35 3.47 -4.83
C ASN A 14 6.94 4.55 -5.74
N PRO A 15 7.42 5.69 -5.19
CA PRO A 15 7.97 6.78 -5.98
C PRO A 15 9.17 6.38 -6.84
N ALA A 16 9.91 5.35 -6.43
CA ALA A 16 11.11 4.88 -7.13
C ALA A 16 10.81 4.03 -8.37
N SER A 17 9.58 3.53 -8.52
CA SER A 17 9.23 2.50 -9.51
C SER A 17 8.39 3.01 -10.68
N GLY A 18 8.46 4.30 -11.01
CA GLY A 18 7.89 4.84 -12.25
C GLY A 18 6.37 4.68 -12.39
N GLY A 19 5.62 4.73 -11.28
CA GLY A 19 4.16 4.63 -11.27
C GLY A 19 3.60 3.25 -10.90
N ALA A 20 4.44 2.33 -10.40
CA ALA A 20 3.98 1.09 -9.79
C ALA A 20 3.41 1.33 -8.37
N TYR A 21 2.44 0.49 -7.99
CA TYR A 21 1.78 0.50 -6.70
C TYR A 21 2.08 -0.81 -5.96
N ALA A 22 2.24 -0.74 -4.64
CA ALA A 22 2.28 -1.90 -3.78
C ALA A 22 0.90 -2.10 -3.13
N LEU A 23 0.26 -3.22 -3.45
CA LEU A 23 -0.94 -3.70 -2.77
C LEU A 23 -0.50 -4.55 -1.58
N ILE A 24 -0.91 -4.17 -0.37
CA ILE A 24 -0.55 -4.89 0.85
C ILE A 24 -1.72 -5.76 1.28
N LEU A 25 -1.49 -7.07 1.31
CA LEU A 25 -2.42 -8.06 1.86
C LEU A 25 -1.98 -8.40 3.28
N LYS A 26 -2.92 -8.44 4.22
CA LYS A 26 -2.66 -8.78 5.63
C LYS A 26 -3.36 -10.09 5.98
N GLU A 27 -2.66 -10.99 6.65
CA GLU A 27 -3.25 -12.21 7.20
C GLU A 27 -4.36 -11.88 8.21
N THR A 28 -5.55 -12.46 8.02
CA THR A 28 -6.73 -12.12 8.85
C THR A 28 -6.55 -12.51 10.32
N ASN A 29 -5.89 -13.64 10.58
CA ASN A 29 -5.66 -14.18 11.94
C ASN A 29 -4.18 -14.15 12.34
N GLY A 30 -3.42 -13.18 11.81
CA GLY A 30 -1.99 -13.09 12.01
C GLY A 30 -1.48 -11.67 11.78
N THR A 31 -0.16 -11.51 11.86
CA THR A 31 0.50 -10.21 11.66
C THR A 31 1.23 -10.13 10.32
N ARG A 32 1.40 -11.25 9.60
CA ARG A 32 2.11 -11.27 8.31
C ARG A 32 1.43 -10.35 7.30
N ARG A 33 2.25 -9.60 6.56
CA ARG A 33 1.85 -8.74 5.45
C ARG A 33 2.56 -9.21 4.18
N LEU A 34 1.83 -9.35 3.08
CA LEU A 34 2.33 -9.75 1.77
C LEU A 34 2.19 -8.58 0.77
N PRO A 35 3.29 -7.99 0.29
CA PRO A 35 3.25 -6.96 -0.73
C PRO A 35 3.18 -7.57 -2.14
N ILE A 36 2.27 -7.08 -2.97
CA ILE A 36 2.17 -7.42 -4.40
C ILE A 36 2.29 -6.14 -5.23
N ILE A 37 3.29 -6.10 -6.11
CA ILE A 37 3.49 -4.95 -7.00
C ILE A 37 2.57 -5.05 -8.20
N ILE A 38 1.81 -3.99 -8.46
CA ILE A 38 0.84 -3.89 -9.55
C ILE A 38 1.00 -2.58 -10.30
N GLY A 39 0.47 -2.53 -11.53
CA GLY A 39 0.46 -1.32 -12.34
C GLY A 39 -0.58 -0.30 -11.87
N ALA A 40 -0.47 0.92 -12.38
CA ALA A 40 -1.38 2.01 -12.03
C ALA A 40 -2.84 1.74 -12.40
N PHE A 41 -3.08 1.14 -13.57
CA PHE A 41 -4.44 0.83 -14.03
C PHE A 41 -5.10 -0.26 -13.18
N GLU A 42 -4.33 -1.28 -12.79
CA GLU A 42 -4.79 -2.32 -11.88
C GLU A 42 -5.12 -1.73 -10.50
N ALA A 43 -4.20 -0.93 -9.94
CA ALA A 43 -4.40 -0.26 -8.65
C ALA A 43 -5.63 0.63 -8.65
N GLN A 44 -5.83 1.42 -9.70
CA GLN A 44 -6.99 2.29 -9.86
C GLN A 44 -8.30 1.49 -9.92
N SER A 45 -8.34 0.37 -10.65
CA SER A 45 -9.55 -0.47 -10.74
C SER A 45 -9.96 -1.08 -9.40
N ILE A 46 -8.98 -1.45 -8.58
CA ILE A 46 -9.20 -1.96 -7.22
C ILE A 46 -9.64 -0.82 -6.29
N ALA A 47 -8.92 0.31 -6.30
CA ALA A 47 -9.19 1.45 -5.43
C ALA A 47 -10.62 2.01 -5.61
N LEU A 48 -11.08 2.16 -6.86
CA LEU A 48 -12.43 2.65 -7.16
C LEU A 48 -13.52 1.79 -6.49
N GLU A 49 -13.35 0.47 -6.52
CA GLU A 49 -14.31 -0.44 -5.90
C GLU A 49 -14.24 -0.37 -4.37
N ILE A 50 -13.03 -0.35 -3.79
CA ILE A 50 -12.83 -0.22 -2.33
C ILE A 50 -13.44 1.10 -1.80
N GLU A 51 -13.30 2.19 -2.55
CA GLU A 51 -13.88 3.49 -2.23
C GLU A 51 -15.40 3.58 -2.52
N GLY A 52 -15.98 2.54 -3.13
CA GLY A 52 -17.40 2.50 -3.49
C GLY A 52 -17.79 3.48 -4.60
N ILE A 53 -16.82 3.95 -5.40
CA ILE A 53 -17.04 4.89 -6.49
C ILE A 53 -17.61 4.15 -7.69
N LYS A 54 -18.86 4.47 -8.05
CA LYS A 54 -19.54 3.87 -9.21
C LYS A 54 -19.36 4.75 -10.46
N PRO A 55 -18.65 4.26 -11.51
CA PRO A 55 -18.53 4.98 -12.76
C PRO A 55 -19.87 5.02 -13.52
N PRO A 56 -20.07 6.00 -14.43
CA PRO A 56 -21.32 6.13 -15.19
C PRO A 56 -21.54 4.98 -16.21
N ARG A 57 -20.48 4.24 -16.54
CA ARG A 57 -20.49 3.05 -17.41
C ARG A 57 -19.62 1.98 -16.77
N PRO A 58 -19.96 0.69 -16.92
CA PRO A 58 -19.18 -0.41 -16.36
C PRO A 58 -17.77 -0.41 -16.95
N LEU A 59 -16.77 -0.56 -16.10
CA LEU A 59 -15.38 -0.81 -16.47
C LEU A 59 -15.16 -2.31 -16.72
N THR A 60 -13.92 -2.68 -17.07
CA THR A 60 -13.58 -4.05 -17.47
C THR A 60 -13.93 -5.08 -16.40
N HIS A 61 -13.59 -4.85 -15.14
CA HIS A 61 -13.90 -5.79 -14.05
C HIS A 61 -15.40 -5.82 -13.69
N ASP A 62 -16.13 -4.72 -13.91
CA ASP A 62 -17.60 -4.70 -13.76
C ASP A 62 -18.30 -5.51 -14.86
N LEU A 63 -17.80 -5.36 -16.10
CA LEU A 63 -18.24 -6.15 -17.24
C LEU A 63 -17.97 -7.65 -17.01
N MET A 64 -16.77 -8.00 -16.53
CA MET A 64 -16.41 -9.40 -16.24
C MET A 64 -17.30 -9.99 -15.15
N LYS A 65 -17.59 -9.25 -14.07
CA LYS A 65 -18.57 -9.67 -13.06
C LYS A 65 -19.92 -9.97 -13.69
N THR A 66 -20.43 -9.04 -14.51
CA THR A 66 -21.72 -9.19 -15.20
C THR A 66 -21.74 -10.42 -16.12
N ILE A 67 -20.64 -10.71 -16.81
CA ILE A 67 -20.50 -11.89 -17.67
C ILE A 67 -20.57 -13.17 -16.84
N ILE A 68 -19.80 -13.26 -15.76
CA ILE A 68 -19.78 -14.43 -14.86
C ILE A 68 -21.18 -14.68 -14.27
N ASP A 69 -21.84 -13.64 -13.75
CA ASP A 69 -23.21 -13.71 -13.23
C ASP A 69 -24.20 -14.18 -14.31
N SER A 70 -24.10 -13.61 -15.53
CA SER A 70 -25.01 -13.93 -16.64
C SER A 70 -24.85 -15.35 -17.17
N LEU A 71 -23.66 -15.93 -17.01
CA LEU A 71 -23.36 -17.32 -17.35
C LEU A 71 -23.77 -18.30 -16.22
N GLY A 72 -24.31 -17.79 -15.11
CA GLY A 72 -24.77 -18.61 -13.98
C GLY A 72 -23.63 -19.29 -13.22
N SER A 73 -22.44 -18.72 -13.24
CA SER A 73 -21.29 -19.18 -12.46
C SER A 73 -21.07 -18.29 -11.25
N ASP A 74 -20.75 -18.87 -10.11
CA ASP A 74 -20.39 -18.10 -8.91
C ASP A 74 -18.88 -18.11 -8.74
N LEU A 75 -18.28 -16.93 -8.53
CA LEU A 75 -16.94 -16.84 -7.96
C LEU A 75 -17.06 -17.13 -6.47
N VAL A 76 -16.40 -18.20 -5.99
CA VAL A 76 -16.48 -18.64 -4.59
C VAL A 76 -15.39 -17.98 -3.76
N GLU A 77 -14.18 -17.92 -4.33
CA GLU A 77 -12.99 -17.35 -3.72
C GLU A 77 -11.94 -17.08 -4.78
N ILE A 78 -10.86 -16.40 -4.39
CA ILE A 78 -9.63 -16.39 -5.17
C ILE A 78 -8.49 -17.01 -4.37
N LEU A 79 -7.51 -17.58 -5.07
CA LEU A 79 -6.32 -18.15 -4.46
C LEU A 79 -5.07 -17.66 -5.15
N ILE A 80 -4.22 -16.92 -4.44
CA ILE A 80 -2.83 -16.65 -4.86
C ILE A 80 -2.02 -17.90 -4.54
N ASN A 81 -1.83 -18.74 -5.55
CA ASN A 81 -1.44 -20.14 -5.36
C ASN A 81 0.05 -20.42 -5.59
N ASP A 82 0.79 -19.50 -6.21
CA ASP A 82 2.19 -19.74 -6.57
C ASP A 82 3.01 -18.46 -6.66
N LEU A 83 4.33 -18.61 -6.50
CA LEU A 83 5.34 -17.59 -6.71
C LEU A 83 6.51 -18.23 -7.44
N ARG A 84 6.82 -17.75 -8.65
CA ARG A 84 7.91 -18.28 -9.47
C ARG A 84 8.71 -17.13 -10.06
N ASP A 85 10.02 -17.13 -9.84
CA ASP A 85 10.93 -16.09 -10.34
C ASP A 85 10.44 -14.66 -10.01
N GLY A 86 9.92 -14.47 -8.80
CA GLY A 86 9.36 -13.18 -8.35
C GLY A 86 7.99 -12.82 -8.94
N THR A 87 7.36 -13.72 -9.70
CA THR A 87 6.04 -13.52 -10.30
C THR A 87 4.99 -14.33 -9.56
N PHE A 88 4.00 -13.64 -9.02
CA PHE A 88 2.85 -14.26 -8.36
C PHE A 88 1.82 -14.75 -9.38
N TYR A 89 1.23 -15.91 -9.09
CA TYR A 89 0.12 -16.51 -9.85
C TYR A 89 -1.10 -16.61 -8.96
N ALA A 90 -2.28 -16.43 -9.56
CA ALA A 90 -3.54 -16.58 -8.87
C ALA A 90 -4.55 -17.38 -9.68
N LYS A 91 -5.59 -17.86 -8.99
CA LYS A 91 -6.75 -18.51 -9.58
C LYS A 91 -8.02 -17.83 -9.14
N LEU A 92 -8.96 -17.72 -10.08
CA LEU A 92 -10.36 -17.52 -9.79
C LEU A 92 -10.99 -18.90 -9.54
N CYS A 93 -11.46 -19.15 -8.32
CA CYS A 93 -12.11 -20.41 -7.96
C CYS A 93 -13.62 -20.23 -8.14
N LEU A 94 -14.12 -20.62 -9.32
CA LEU A 94 -15.54 -20.67 -9.62
C LEU A 94 -16.14 -21.99 -9.09
N SER A 95 -17.48 -22.07 -8.97
CA SER A 95 -18.18 -23.25 -8.43
C SER A 95 -17.76 -24.60 -9.03
N HIS A 96 -17.36 -24.64 -10.31
CA HIS A 96 -17.01 -25.88 -11.02
C HIS A 96 -15.68 -25.81 -11.79
N HIS A 97 -15.01 -24.66 -11.78
CA HIS A 97 -13.84 -24.42 -12.62
C HIS A 97 -12.84 -23.52 -11.89
N GLU A 98 -11.55 -23.71 -12.20
CA GLU A 98 -10.50 -22.78 -11.82
C GLU A 98 -9.99 -22.09 -13.08
N VAL A 99 -9.81 -20.78 -13.01
CA VAL A 99 -9.27 -19.98 -14.11
C VAL A 99 -7.98 -19.31 -13.66
N ASP A 100 -6.90 -19.53 -14.41
CA ASP A 100 -5.63 -18.85 -14.20
C ASP A 100 -5.77 -17.34 -14.34
N SER A 101 -5.14 -16.59 -13.45
CA SER A 101 -5.30 -15.15 -13.34
C SER A 101 -4.06 -14.48 -12.76
N ARG A 102 -3.85 -13.21 -13.12
CA ARG A 102 -2.92 -12.36 -12.38
C ARG A 102 -3.54 -12.03 -11.02
N PRO A 103 -2.74 -11.91 -9.94
CA PRO A 103 -3.26 -11.52 -8.63
C PRO A 103 -4.05 -10.21 -8.66
N SER A 104 -3.62 -9.22 -9.44
CA SER A 104 -4.32 -7.93 -9.58
C SER A 104 -5.75 -8.09 -10.10
N ASP A 105 -5.96 -8.90 -11.14
CA ASP A 105 -7.27 -9.15 -11.73
C ASP A 105 -8.15 -9.97 -10.81
N ALA A 106 -7.56 -11.01 -10.18
CA ALA A 106 -8.25 -11.84 -9.21
C ALA A 106 -8.77 -11.01 -8.04
N ILE A 107 -7.93 -10.14 -7.47
CA ILE A 107 -8.29 -9.28 -6.35
C ILE A 107 -9.35 -8.25 -6.78
N ALA A 108 -9.22 -7.65 -7.96
CA ALA A 108 -10.20 -6.70 -8.48
C ALA A 108 -11.61 -7.33 -8.65
N LEU A 109 -11.69 -8.60 -9.03
CA LEU A 109 -12.93 -9.36 -9.06
C LEU A 109 -13.39 -9.76 -7.65
N ALA A 110 -12.48 -10.20 -6.79
CA ALA A 110 -12.82 -10.60 -5.43
C ALA A 110 -13.52 -9.49 -4.64
N VAL A 111 -13.01 -8.25 -4.73
CA VAL A 111 -13.62 -7.08 -4.08
C VAL A 111 -15.03 -6.81 -4.64
N ARG A 112 -15.23 -6.93 -5.96
CA ARG A 112 -16.53 -6.70 -6.62
C ARG A 112 -17.58 -7.77 -6.32
N PHE A 113 -17.14 -9.02 -6.19
CA PHE A 113 -18.00 -10.15 -5.82
C PHE A 113 -18.22 -10.23 -4.30
N GLY A 114 -17.36 -9.61 -3.50
CA GLY A 114 -17.40 -9.71 -2.04
C GLY A 114 -17.00 -11.10 -1.54
N VAL A 115 -16.08 -11.77 -2.24
CA VAL A 115 -15.64 -13.14 -1.95
C VAL A 115 -14.28 -13.13 -1.23
N PRO A 116 -13.97 -14.16 -0.43
CA PRO A 116 -12.72 -14.22 0.32
C PRO A 116 -11.49 -14.32 -0.60
N ILE A 117 -10.40 -13.70 -0.15
CA ILE A 117 -9.08 -13.76 -0.77
C ILE A 117 -8.22 -14.72 0.05
N PHE A 118 -7.65 -15.72 -0.62
CA PHE A 118 -6.71 -16.65 0.00
C PHE A 118 -5.33 -16.57 -0.65
N VAL A 119 -4.32 -16.87 0.15
CA VAL A 119 -2.93 -17.07 -0.30
C VAL A 119 -2.47 -18.44 0.17
N ALA A 120 -1.77 -19.19 -0.68
CA ALA A 120 -1.20 -20.47 -0.27
C ALA A 120 -0.12 -20.28 0.81
N GLU A 121 -0.04 -21.20 1.78
CA GLU A 121 0.92 -21.09 2.91
C GLU A 121 2.36 -20.91 2.43
N ASN A 122 2.78 -21.67 1.42
CA ASN A 122 4.13 -21.59 0.86
C ASN A 122 4.45 -20.21 0.27
N VAL A 123 3.46 -19.54 -0.32
CA VAL A 123 3.62 -18.19 -0.86
C VAL A 123 3.76 -17.17 0.27
N MET A 124 2.99 -17.34 1.35
CA MET A 124 3.12 -16.49 2.54
C MET A 124 4.46 -16.70 3.23
N ASP A 125 4.92 -17.93 3.37
CA ASP A 125 6.23 -18.24 3.97
C ASP A 125 7.40 -17.68 3.16
N GLU A 126 7.29 -17.64 1.84
CA GLU A 126 8.36 -17.17 0.95
C GLU A 126 8.44 -15.63 0.87
N ALA A 127 7.30 -14.94 0.82
CA ALA A 127 7.27 -13.53 0.43
C ALA A 127 6.60 -12.58 1.44
N ALA A 128 5.95 -13.08 2.50
CA ALA A 128 5.37 -12.21 3.51
C ALA A 128 6.44 -11.74 4.51
N PHE A 129 6.19 -10.57 5.13
CA PHE A 129 7.01 -10.03 6.21
C PHE A 129 6.18 -9.80 7.46
N TYR A 130 6.83 -9.78 8.62
CA TYR A 130 6.22 -9.36 9.87
C TYR A 130 6.45 -7.85 10.03
N PRO A 131 5.40 -7.02 10.12
CA PRO A 131 5.57 -5.64 10.51
C PRO A 131 6.17 -5.62 11.92
N GLU A 132 7.19 -4.79 12.14
CA GLU A 132 7.62 -4.47 13.49
C GLU A 132 6.46 -3.76 14.21
N ASP A 133 6.18 -4.12 15.47
CA ASP A 133 5.00 -3.65 16.21
C ASP A 133 4.76 -2.13 16.07
N GLU A 134 3.71 -1.78 15.31
CA GLU A 134 3.16 -0.44 15.19
C GLU A 134 2.39 -0.01 16.47
N GLU A 135 2.69 -0.59 17.65
CA GLU A 135 2.29 -0.03 18.96
C GLU A 135 3.33 0.97 19.52
N SER A 136 4.32 1.37 18.72
CA SER A 136 5.23 2.46 19.07
C SER A 136 5.30 3.59 18.03
N ASP A 137 4.38 3.65 17.06
CA ASP A 137 4.44 4.67 15.99
C ASP A 137 3.45 5.84 16.10
N ALA A 138 3.15 6.23 17.35
CA ALA A 138 2.97 7.64 17.67
C ALA A 138 4.32 8.38 17.85
N SER A 139 5.46 7.72 17.57
CA SER A 139 6.79 8.24 17.89
C SER A 139 7.85 8.21 16.79
N GLN A 140 7.52 7.89 15.53
CA GLN A 140 8.38 8.16 14.37
C GLN A 140 7.77 9.15 13.38
N ARG A 141 7.37 10.32 13.90
CA ARG A 141 7.95 11.53 13.30
C ARG A 141 9.46 11.32 13.36
N ARG A 142 10.15 11.36 12.21
CA ARG A 142 11.61 11.47 12.11
C ARG A 142 12.17 12.00 13.42
N LYS A 143 13.04 11.25 14.09
CA LYS A 143 13.89 11.80 15.15
C LYS A 143 14.79 12.87 14.52
N GLU A 144 14.22 14.01 14.17
CA GLU A 144 14.91 15.26 14.41
C GLU A 144 15.22 15.23 15.90
N PRO A 145 16.49 15.44 16.30
CA PRO A 145 16.77 15.65 17.71
C PRO A 145 15.77 16.71 18.20
N ARG A 146 15.17 16.52 19.40
CA ARG A 146 14.42 17.58 20.07
C ARG A 146 15.40 18.71 20.40
N LEU A 147 15.79 19.45 19.37
CA LEU A 147 16.59 20.64 19.46
C LEU A 147 15.72 21.62 20.23
N THR A 148 16.31 22.25 21.23
CA THR A 148 15.70 23.43 21.83
C THR A 148 15.38 24.42 20.71
N LYS A 149 14.38 25.29 20.92
CA LYS A 149 13.96 26.27 19.90
C LYS A 149 15.16 27.06 19.36
N VAL A 150 16.14 27.35 20.21
CA VAL A 150 17.41 28.01 19.87
C VAL A 150 18.29 27.13 18.96
N GLU A 151 18.47 25.86 19.28
CA GLU A 151 19.28 24.95 18.47
C GLU A 151 18.67 24.68 17.09
N ALA A 152 17.34 24.61 16.98
CA ALA A 152 16.64 24.46 15.70
C ALA A 152 16.84 25.70 14.81
N LEU A 153 16.74 26.90 15.38
CA LEU A 153 17.01 28.14 14.66
C LEU A 153 18.48 28.25 14.23
N ARG A 154 19.44 27.78 15.05
CA ARG A 154 20.87 27.72 14.67
C ARG A 154 21.12 26.77 13.50
N ALA A 155 20.48 25.61 13.50
CA ALA A 155 20.58 24.65 12.38
C ALA A 155 20.00 25.23 11.08
N GLN A 156 18.84 25.90 11.15
CA GLN A 156 18.24 26.56 9.99
C GLN A 156 19.06 27.74 9.46
N LEU A 157 19.72 28.49 10.36
CA LEU A 157 20.65 29.56 9.99
C LEU A 157 21.84 28.99 9.22
N GLN A 158 22.42 27.89 9.69
CA GLN A 158 23.55 27.23 9.06
C GLN A 158 23.20 26.71 7.65
N ASP A 159 22.07 26.03 7.49
CA ASP A 159 21.59 25.54 6.18
C ASP A 159 21.31 26.71 5.20
N SER A 160 20.81 27.85 5.69
CA SER A 160 20.58 29.04 4.86
C SER A 160 21.88 29.68 4.36
N ILE A 161 22.95 29.65 5.17
CA ILE A 161 24.28 30.13 4.78
C ILE A 161 24.91 29.18 3.75
N GLU A 162 24.79 27.87 3.95
CA GLU A 162 25.31 26.85 3.03
C GLU A 162 24.64 26.89 1.65
N ARG A 163 23.38 27.34 1.59
CA ARG A 163 22.63 27.55 0.35
C ARG A 163 22.73 28.97 -0.21
N GLU A 164 23.59 29.80 0.37
CA GLU A 164 23.82 31.20 -0.03
C GLU A 164 22.55 32.09 0.03
N ASP A 165 21.55 31.70 0.81
CA ASP A 165 20.32 32.48 1.07
C ASP A 165 20.56 33.47 2.23
N TYR A 166 21.35 34.50 1.94
CA TYR A 166 21.76 35.51 2.92
C TYR A 166 20.60 36.34 3.48
N GLU A 167 19.50 36.51 2.73
CA GLU A 167 18.33 37.25 3.19
C GLU A 167 17.61 36.49 4.31
N ARG A 168 17.42 35.18 4.11
CA ARG A 168 16.83 34.29 5.11
C ARG A 168 17.75 34.13 6.33
N ALA A 169 19.06 34.00 6.11
CA ALA A 169 20.05 33.92 7.18
C ALA A 169 20.03 35.17 8.09
N ALA A 170 19.89 36.38 7.52
CA ALA A 170 19.82 37.61 8.31
C ALA A 170 18.59 37.64 9.24
N LYS A 171 17.42 37.22 8.76
CA LYS A 171 16.18 37.15 9.55
C LYS A 171 16.29 36.16 10.70
N LEU A 172 16.81 34.96 10.44
CA LEU A 172 16.99 33.90 11.44
C LEU A 172 17.99 34.30 12.53
N ARG A 173 19.08 34.98 12.16
CA ARG A 173 20.08 35.51 13.10
C ARG A 173 19.49 36.54 14.06
N ASP A 174 18.70 37.48 13.53
CA ASP A 174 18.10 38.54 14.34
C ASP A 174 17.02 37.98 15.29
N GLU A 175 16.31 36.93 14.87
CA GLU A 175 15.37 36.19 15.71
C GLU A 175 16.06 35.40 16.83
N LEU A 176 17.20 34.76 16.52
CA LEU A 176 18.03 34.09 17.52
C LEU A 176 18.52 35.07 18.62
N ARG A 177 18.97 36.25 18.20
CA ARG A 177 19.49 37.28 19.12
C ARG A 177 18.42 37.84 20.06
N LYS A 178 17.16 37.88 19.64
CA LYS A 178 16.02 38.29 20.48
C LYS A 178 15.70 37.25 21.55
N MET A 179 15.98 35.98 21.28
CA MET A 179 15.75 34.89 22.24
C MET A 179 16.89 34.81 23.27
N GLU A 180 18.13 35.06 22.89
CA GLU A 180 19.29 35.07 23.82
C GLU A 180 19.34 36.29 24.75
N THR A 181 18.58 37.35 24.48
CA THR A 181 18.53 38.56 25.33
C THR A 181 17.41 38.55 26.38
N HIS A 182 16.61 37.47 26.46
CA HIS A 182 15.48 37.33 27.38
C HIS A 182 15.50 36.06 28.26
N GLU A 183 16.65 35.39 28.38
CA GLU A 183 16.98 34.49 29.51
C GLU A 183 17.85 35.23 30.55
#